data_AF-A0A4V5TPE3-F1
#
_entry.id   AF-A0A4V5TPE3-F1
#
_cell.length_a   1.000
_cell.length_b   1.000
_cell.length_c   1.000
_cell.angle_alpha   90.00
_cell.angle_beta   90.00
_cell.angle_gamma   90.00
#
_symmetry.space_group_name_H-M   'P 1'
#
loop_
_entity.id
_entity.type
_entity.pdbx_description
1 polymer ?
#
loop_
_entity_poly.entity_id
_entity_poly.type
_entity_poly.pdbx_seq_one_letter_code
_entity_poly.pdbx_strand_id
1 'polypeptide(L)' 'MASSSFWNKKKVFITGHTGFKGSWLTLFLTSLGAEVVGYSSHPPSIPNLFEQGNVAKECTSIKGDITDYDS' A
#
# COMPACT_ATOMS: atom_id res chain seq x y z
N MET A 1 3.16 -11.21 -18.34
CA MET A 1 2.62 -11.24 -16.96
C MET A 1 3.64 -10.63 -16.01
N ALA A 2 3.23 -10.12 -14.85
CA ALA A 2 4.17 -9.64 -13.84
C ALA A 2 5.06 -10.81 -13.34
N SER A 3 6.36 -10.59 -13.25
CA SER A 3 7.31 -11.63 -12.80
C SER A 3 7.49 -11.58 -11.28
N SER A 4 7.16 -12.66 -10.58
CA SER A 4 7.42 -12.76 -9.13
C SER A 4 8.90 -12.62 -8.81
N SER A 5 9.82 -13.10 -9.67
CA SER A 5 11.26 -12.94 -9.44
C SER A 5 11.73 -11.49 -9.54
N PHE A 6 11.05 -10.68 -10.35
CA PHE A 6 11.34 -9.24 -10.42
C PHE A 6 10.91 -8.52 -9.15
N TRP A 7 9.72 -8.84 -8.62
CA TRP A 7 9.12 -8.15 -7.48
C TRP A 7 9.60 -8.63 -6.11
N ASN A 8 10.07 -9.87 -6.01
CA ASN A 8 10.61 -10.42 -4.77
C ASN A 8 11.68 -9.49 -4.16
N LYS A 9 11.49 -9.10 -2.90
CA LYS A 9 12.33 -8.17 -2.11
C LYS A 9 12.51 -6.79 -2.73
N LYS A 10 11.70 -6.39 -3.72
CA LYS A 10 11.65 -4.99 -4.18
C LYS A 10 11.05 -4.14 -3.08
N LYS A 11 11.76 -3.07 -2.71
CA LYS A 11 11.20 -2.02 -1.86
C LYS A 11 10.32 -1.13 -2.71
N VAL A 12 9.04 -1.07 -2.41
CA VAL A 12 8.05 -0.30 -3.17
C VAL A 12 7.36 0.69 -2.24
N PHE A 13 7.44 1.97 -2.58
CA PHE A 13 6.75 3.03 -1.87
C PHE A 13 5.45 3.39 -2.59
N ILE A 14 4.32 3.38 -1.88
CA ILE A 14 2.99 3.65 -2.45
C ILE A 14 2.30 4.77 -1.67
N THR A 15 2.08 5.91 -2.34
CA THR A 15 1.16 6.94 -1.84
C THR A 15 -0.29 6.54 -2.13
N GLY A 16 -1.20 6.72 -1.18
CA GLY A 16 -2.63 6.38 -1.37
C GLY A 16 -2.97 4.89 -1.23
N HIS A 17 -2.12 4.11 -0.55
CA HIS A 17 -2.32 2.68 -0.27
C HIS A 17 -3.61 2.35 0.50
N THR A 18 -4.20 3.30 1.23
CA THR A 18 -5.47 3.14 1.98
C THR A 18 -6.72 3.26 1.10
N GLY A 19 -6.58 3.73 -0.14
CA GLY A 19 -7.67 3.82 -1.11
C GLY A 19 -7.92 2.49 -1.84
N PHE A 20 -9.02 2.40 -2.61
CA PHE A 20 -9.42 1.17 -3.31
C PHE A 20 -8.30 0.58 -4.19
N LYS A 21 -7.73 1.38 -5.10
CA LYS A 21 -6.66 0.92 -6.00
C LYS A 21 -5.36 0.63 -5.25
N GLY A 22 -5.01 1.48 -4.29
CA GLY A 22 -3.79 1.33 -3.49
C GLY A 22 -3.81 0.07 -2.65
N SER A 23 -4.96 -0.28 -2.09
CA SER A 23 -5.15 -1.51 -1.33
C SER A 23 -4.99 -2.76 -2.20
N TRP A 24 -5.65 -2.81 -3.36
CA TRP A 24 -5.44 -3.91 -4.31
C TRP A 24 -3.99 -4.03 -4.80
N LEU A 25 -3.37 -2.90 -5.13
CA LEU A 25 -1.97 -2.87 -5.57
C LEU A 25 -1.03 -3.37 -4.48
N THR A 26 -1.27 -2.98 -3.22
CA THR A 26 -0.48 -3.43 -2.07
C THR A 26 -0.58 -4.94 -1.93
N LEU A 27 -1.80 -5.49 -1.84
CA LEU A 27 -2.03 -6.93 -1.74
C LEU A 27 -1.40 -7.70 -2.91
N PHE A 28 -1.51 -7.16 -4.12
CA PHE A 28 -0.92 -7.78 -5.30
C PHE A 28 0.61 -7.79 -5.24
N LEU A 29 1.25 -6.67 -4.93
CA LEU A 29 2.72 -6.60 -4.86
C LEU A 29 3.30 -7.42 -3.71
N THR A 30 2.66 -7.42 -2.54
CA THR A 30 3.09 -8.25 -1.41
C THR A 30 2.94 -9.73 -1.72
N SER A 31 1.88 -10.15 -2.44
CA SER A 31 1.72 -11.53 -2.91
C SER A 31 2.83 -11.98 -3.88
N LEU A 32 3.50 -11.05 -4.54
CA LEU A 32 4.66 -11.30 -5.41
C LEU A 32 6.00 -11.24 -4.65
N GLY A 33 5.97 -10.98 -3.34
CA GLY A 33 7.14 -10.91 -2.45
C GLY A 33 7.78 -9.53 -2.35
N ALA A 34 7.11 -8.45 -2.79
CA ALA A 34 7.61 -7.10 -2.61
C ALA A 34 7.48 -6.63 -1.15
N GLU A 35 8.43 -5.79 -0.72
CA GLU A 35 8.42 -5.10 0.57
C GLU A 35 7.77 -3.73 0.39
N VAL A 36 6.48 -3.63 0.71
CA VAL A 36 5.69 -2.41 0.48
C VAL A 36 5.73 -1.50 1.70
N VAL A 37 5.98 -0.21 1.46
CA VAL A 37 5.77 0.89 2.41
C VAL A 37 4.69 1.80 1.85
N GLY A 38 3.60 1.98 2.58
CA GLY A 38 2.48 2.82 2.19
C GLY A 38 2.48 4.14 2.93
N TYR A 39 2.11 5.23 2.26
CA TYR A 39 1.89 6.55 2.87
C TYR A 39 0.55 7.14 2.43
N SER A 40 -0.39 7.35 3.35
CA SER A 40 -1.69 7.93 3.01
C SER A 40 -2.37 8.62 4.19
N SER A 41 -3.39 9.42 3.88
CA SER A 41 -4.47 9.75 4.80
C SER A 41 -5.29 8.49 5.19
N HIS A 42 -6.30 8.66 6.03
CA HIS A 42 -7.25 7.60 6.36
C HIS A 42 -7.96 7.05 5.11
N PRO A 43 -8.49 5.80 5.18
CA PRO A 43 -9.34 5.28 4.11
C PRO A 43 -10.52 6.23 3.83
N PRO A 44 -10.89 6.43 2.55
CA PRO A 44 -11.87 7.46 2.17
C PRO A 44 -13.34 7.07 2.40
N SER A 45 -13.64 5.84 2.85
CA SER A 45 -15.02 5.34 2.97
C SER A 45 -15.20 4.29 4.07
N ILE A 46 -16.46 4.01 4.43
CA ILE A 46 -16.85 2.86 5.26
C ILE A 46 -17.99 2.12 4.54
N PRO A 47 -17.86 0.81 4.24
CA PRO A 47 -16.64 0.02 4.38
C PRO A 47 -15.53 0.49 3.40
N ASN A 48 -14.30 0.07 3.65
CA ASN A 48 -13.17 0.27 2.72
C ASN A 48 -12.37 -1.04 2.58
N LEU A 49 -11.70 -1.20 1.44
CA LEU A 49 -10.90 -2.40 1.17
C LEU A 49 -9.67 -2.52 2.08
N PHE A 50 -9.11 -1.38 2.50
CA PHE A 50 -7.93 -1.36 3.37
C PHE A 50 -8.17 -2.15 4.66
N GLU A 51 -9.30 -1.93 5.32
CA GLU A 51 -9.71 -2.65 6.52
C GLU A 51 -10.21 -4.06 6.22
N GLN A 52 -11.11 -4.23 5.24
CA GLN A 52 -11.69 -5.54 4.92
C GLN A 52 -10.63 -6.55 4.44
N GLY A 53 -9.62 -6.07 3.72
CA GLY A 53 -8.50 -6.86 3.21
C GLY A 53 -7.32 -7.00 4.16
N ASN A 54 -7.39 -6.47 5.40
CA ASN A 54 -6.29 -6.43 6.35
C ASN A 54 -4.97 -5.86 5.77
N VAL A 55 -5.06 -4.88 4.87
CA VAL A 55 -3.90 -4.38 4.09
C VAL A 55 -2.79 -3.82 4.99
N ALA A 56 -3.15 -3.25 6.14
CA ALA A 56 -2.20 -2.77 7.15
C ALA A 56 -1.25 -3.87 7.69
N LYS A 57 -1.63 -5.15 7.61
CA LYS A 57 -0.79 -6.28 8.06
C LYS A 57 0.22 -6.74 6.99
N GLU A 58 -0.03 -6.40 5.73
CA GLU A 58 0.77 -6.86 4.60
C GLU A 58 1.90 -5.88 4.23
N CYS A 59 1.87 -4.67 4.78
CA CYS A 59 2.82 -3.60 4.46
C CYS A 59 3.16 -2.74 5.68
N THR A 60 4.24 -1.97 5.59
CA THR A 60 4.46 -0.87 6.54
C THR A 60 3.53 0.29 6.18
N SER A 61 2.52 0.54 6.99
CA SER A 61 1.54 1.62 6.76
C SER A 61 1.90 2.86 7.57
N ILE A 62 2.21 3.95 6.86
CA ILE A 62 2.48 5.26 7.43
C ILE A 62 1.29 6.15 7.11
N LYS A 63 0.79 6.84 8.14
CA LYS A 63 -0.24 7.85 7.99
C LYS A 63 0.41 9.21 7.77
N GLY A 64 -0.08 9.95 6.77
CA GLY A 64 0.33 11.33 6.56
C GLY A 64 -0.33 11.96 5.34
N ASP A 65 -0.15 13.28 5.20
CA ASP A 65 -0.67 14.05 4.07
C ASP A 65 0.43 14.21 3.02
N ILE A 66 0.10 14.00 1.75
CA ILE A 66 1.07 14.16 0.65
C ILE A 66 1.43 15.63 0.39
N THR A 67 0.65 16.56 0.93
CA THR A 67 0.88 18.01 0.83
C THR A 67 1.77 18.54 1.96
N ASP A 68 2.11 17.70 2.95
CA ASP A 68 2.99 18.05 4.06
C ASP A 68 4.45 17.78 3.68
N TYR A 69 5.14 18.82 3.21
CA TYR A 69 6.56 18.78 2.90
C TYR A 69 7.31 19.64 3.93
N ASP A 70 8.04 18.97 4.83
CA ASP A 70 9.01 19.65 5.70
C ASP A 70 10.05 20.36 4.82
N SER A 71 10.09 21.70 4.95
CA SER A 71 11.00 22.59 4.20
C SER A 71 12.45 22.53 4.69
#